data_AF-F4C7K6-F1
#
_entry.id   AF-F4C7K6-F1
#
_cell.length_a   1.000
_cell.length_b   1.000
_cell.length_c   1.000
_cell.angle_alpha   90.00
_cell.angle_beta   90.00
_cell.angle_gamma   90.00
#
_symmetry.space_group_name_H-M   'P 1'
#
loop_
_entity.id
_entity.type
_entity.pdbx_description
1 polymer ?
#
loop_
_entity_poly.entity_id
_entity_poly.type
_entity_poly.pdbx_seq_one_letter_code
_entity_poly.pdbx_strand_id
1 'polypeptide(L)'
;MNKHHGEIIERTIRRNGYSITDLSRTINVNRRSMYNWFSQPKLRRDIILKIGKALNYDFSFEFPELFSTEDFHTTTPLVPTVQKDNDITDLESVTYWKEKYIQVLEEYNRVLKEINSSKTTRPTSRSKTIKTRSFL
;
A
#
# COMPACT_ATOMS: atom_id res chain seq x y z
N MET A 1 -27.26 23.13 9.73
CA MET A 1 -26.41 23.28 8.53
C MET A 1 -26.53 22.01 7.70
N ASN A 2 -26.92 22.10 6.43
CA ASN A 2 -27.03 20.93 5.57
C ASN A 2 -25.62 20.49 5.15
N LYS A 3 -25.19 19.30 5.58
CA LYS A 3 -23.92 18.72 5.14
C LYS A 3 -24.03 18.36 3.66
N HIS A 4 -23.10 18.85 2.84
CA HIS A 4 -23.04 18.53 1.42
C HIS A 4 -22.17 17.27 1.21
N HIS A 5 -22.81 16.11 1.05
CA HIS A 5 -22.11 14.82 1.03
C HIS A 5 -21.03 14.76 -0.07
N GLY A 6 -21.37 15.21 -1.27
CA GLY A 6 -20.46 15.18 -2.40
C GLY A 6 -19.20 16.03 -2.20
N GLU A 7 -19.31 17.16 -1.50
CA GLU A 7 -18.18 18.08 -1.30
C GLU A 7 -17.21 17.51 -0.26
N ILE A 8 -17.77 16.88 0.79
CA ILE A 8 -16.99 16.18 1.82
C ILE A 8 -16.17 15.06 1.17
N ILE A 9 -16.80 14.24 0.32
CA ILE A 9 -16.14 13.12 -0.35
C ILE A 9 -15.04 13.62 -1.29
N GLU A 10 -15.32 14.64 -2.12
CA GLU A 10 -14.31 15.21 -3.00
C GLU A 10 -13.11 15.74 -2.22
N ARG A 11 -13.36 16.45 -1.11
CA ARG A 11 -12.32 16.98 -0.24
C ARG A 11 -11.45 15.85 0.34
N THR A 12 -12.05 14.76 0.81
CA THR A 12 -11.32 13.60 1.33
C THR A 12 -10.46 12.95 0.24
N ILE A 13 -11.01 12.74 -0.97
CA ILE A 13 -10.27 12.18 -2.11
C ILE A 13 -9.06 13.05 -2.44
N ARG A 14 -9.26 14.37 -2.57
CA ARG A 14 -8.18 15.31 -2.92
C ARG A 14 -7.13 15.44 -1.82
N ARG A 15 -7.53 15.45 -0.55
CA ARG A 15 -6.61 15.55 0.60
C ARG A 15 -5.70 14.33 0.70
N ASN A 16 -6.24 13.14 0.43
CA ASN A 16 -5.48 11.89 0.51
C ASN A 16 -4.70 11.58 -0.78
N GLY A 17 -4.83 12.43 -1.81
CA GLY A 17 -4.07 12.30 -3.07
C GLY A 17 -4.56 11.20 -4.00
N TYR A 18 -5.79 10.71 -3.83
CA TYR A 18 -6.32 9.65 -4.69
C TYR A 18 -6.71 10.17 -6.09
N SER A 19 -6.38 9.38 -7.10
CA SER A 19 -6.78 9.63 -8.48
C SER A 19 -8.25 9.28 -8.69
N ILE A 20 -9.06 10.26 -9.09
CA ILE A 20 -10.49 10.07 -9.40
C ILE A 20 -10.67 9.05 -10.54
N THR A 21 -9.70 8.99 -11.46
CA THR A 21 -9.72 8.00 -12.56
C THR A 21 -9.61 6.58 -12.01
N ASP A 22 -8.70 6.34 -11.07
CA ASP A 22 -8.48 5.01 -10.53
C ASP A 22 -9.63 4.61 -9.62
N LEU A 23 -10.12 5.53 -8.77
CA LEU A 23 -11.30 5.30 -7.96
C LEU A 23 -12.53 4.92 -8.80
N SER A 24 -12.74 5.58 -9.94
CA SER A 24 -13.85 5.27 -10.85
C SER A 24 -13.77 3.86 -11.43
N ARG A 25 -12.55 3.37 -11.70
CA ARG A 25 -12.30 2.00 -12.17
C ARG A 25 -12.55 0.99 -11.05
N THR A 26 -12.05 1.25 -9.85
CA THR A 26 -12.21 0.35 -8.68
C THR A 26 -13.67 0.12 -8.33
N ILE A 27 -14.51 1.16 -8.36
CA ILE A 27 -15.94 1.03 -8.05
C ILE A 27 -16.81 0.75 -9.29
N ASN A 28 -16.19 0.55 -10.45
CA ASN A 28 -16.82 0.27 -11.76
C ASN A 28 -17.91 1.29 -12.15
N VAL A 29 -17.59 2.59 -12.10
CA VAL A 29 -18.47 3.66 -12.57
C VAL A 29 -17.75 4.61 -13.52
N ASN A 30 -18.53 5.27 -14.37
CA ASN A 30 -17.97 6.30 -15.25
C ASN A 30 -17.43 7.49 -14.43
N ARG A 31 -16.27 8.03 -14.82
CA ARG A 31 -15.70 9.28 -14.27
C ARG A 31 -16.71 10.43 -14.23
N ARG A 32 -17.61 10.53 -15.23
CA ARG A 32 -18.67 11.55 -15.22
C ARG A 32 -19.60 11.41 -14.02
N SER A 33 -19.94 10.18 -13.64
CA SER A 33 -20.79 9.90 -12.48
C SER A 33 -20.12 10.33 -11.17
N MET A 34 -18.80 10.14 -11.07
CA MET A 34 -18.03 10.62 -9.90
C MET A 34 -18.15 12.13 -9.73
N TYR A 35 -17.92 12.90 -10.80
CA TYR A 35 -18.05 14.36 -10.76
C TYR A 35 -19.49 14.80 -10.44
N ASN A 36 -20.48 14.10 -11.01
CA ASN A 36 -21.88 14.38 -10.70
C ASN A 36 -22.18 14.16 -9.20
N TRP A 37 -21.66 13.10 -8.59
CA TRP A 37 -21.85 12.84 -7.16
C TRP A 37 -21.21 13.91 -6.26
N PHE A 38 -20.09 14.51 -6.68
CA PHE A 38 -19.46 15.60 -5.92
C PHE A 38 -20.35 16.84 -5.84
N SER A 39 -21.17 17.09 -6.86
CA SER A 39 -22.16 18.18 -6.86
C SER A 39 -23.45 17.88 -6.10
N GLN A 40 -23.63 16.66 -5.58
CA GLN A 40 -24.87 16.27 -4.91
C GLN A 40 -24.84 16.58 -3.39
N PRO A 41 -25.85 17.30 -2.86
CA PRO A 41 -25.90 17.62 -1.44
C PRO A 41 -26.17 16.40 -0.58
N LYS A 42 -26.97 15.45 -1.09
CA LYS A 42 -27.24 14.16 -0.45
C LYS A 42 -26.90 13.06 -1.43
N LEU A 43 -26.01 12.18 -0.99
CA LEU A 43 -25.63 10.96 -1.71
C LEU A 43 -26.17 9.73 -0.96
N ARG A 44 -26.52 8.69 -1.72
CA ARG A 44 -27.01 7.43 -1.15
C ARG A 44 -25.94 6.77 -0.29
N ARG A 45 -26.35 6.19 0.85
CA ARG A 45 -25.50 5.43 1.77
C ARG A 45 -24.61 4.42 1.04
N ASP A 46 -25.19 3.61 0.15
CA ASP A 46 -24.48 2.56 -0.58
C ASP A 46 -23.29 3.08 -1.41
N ILE A 47 -23.43 4.28 -1.98
CA ILE A 47 -22.39 4.88 -2.83
C ILE A 47 -21.23 5.35 -1.95
N ILE A 48 -21.53 6.02 -0.84
CA ILE A 48 -20.52 6.49 0.11
C ILE A 48 -19.77 5.29 0.70
N LEU A 49 -20.48 4.20 1.02
CA LEU A 49 -19.86 2.96 1.52
C LEU A 49 -18.90 2.35 0.49
N LYS A 50 -19.31 2.26 -0.78
CA LYS A 50 -18.45 1.77 -1.86
C LYS A 50 -17.20 2.62 -2.03
N ILE A 51 -17.34 3.94 -1.99
CA ILE A 51 -16.21 4.87 -2.08
C ILE A 51 -15.30 4.72 -0.86
N GLY A 52 -15.84 4.65 0.36
CA GLY A 52 -15.06 4.46 1.59
C GLY A 52 -14.27 3.17 1.58
N LYS A 53 -14.88 2.05 1.16
CA LYS A 53 -14.18 0.76 1.00
C LYS A 53 -13.09 0.83 -0.05
N ALA A 54 -13.35 1.44 -1.21
CA ALA A 54 -12.35 1.59 -2.27
C ALA A 54 -11.18 2.51 -1.88
N LEU A 55 -11.41 3.48 -0.98
CA LEU A 55 -10.39 4.38 -0.44
C LEU A 55 -9.74 3.85 0.84
N ASN A 56 -10.23 2.74 1.40
CA ASN A 56 -9.92 2.28 2.75
C ASN A 56 -10.02 3.41 3.80
N TYR A 57 -11.08 4.22 3.67
CA TYR A 57 -11.36 5.38 4.51
C TYR A 57 -12.69 5.20 5.23
N ASP A 58 -12.69 5.46 6.53
CA ASP A 58 -13.89 5.42 7.36
C ASP A 58 -14.61 6.78 7.34
N PHE A 59 -15.78 6.81 6.70
CA PHE A 59 -16.62 8.01 6.61
C PHE A 59 -17.60 8.18 7.78
N SER A 60 -17.54 7.33 8.80
CA SER A 60 -18.40 7.42 10.00
C SER A 60 -18.18 8.70 10.80
N PHE A 61 -16.96 9.26 10.76
CA PHE A 61 -16.64 10.53 11.42
C PHE A 61 -17.35 11.72 10.77
N GLU A 62 -17.46 11.73 9.44
CA GLU A 62 -18.12 12.80 8.68
C GLU A 62 -19.64 12.63 8.66
N PHE A 63 -20.10 11.38 8.55
CA PHE A 63 -21.50 11.02 8.46
C PHE A 63 -21.92 10.04 9.58
N PRO A 64 -21.86 10.44 10.86
CA PRO A 64 -22.24 9.57 11.98
C PRO A 64 -23.73 9.21 11.98
N GLU A 65 -24.57 10.00 11.29
CA GLU A 65 -25.99 9.69 11.09
C GLU A 65 -26.22 8.54 10.09
N LEU A 66 -25.23 8.29 9.21
CA LEU A 66 -25.36 7.34 8.11
C LEU A 66 -24.48 6.11 8.29
N PHE A 67 -23.42 6.16 9.09
CA PHE A 67 -22.52 5.03 9.24
C PHE A 67 -22.06 4.87 10.68
N SER A 68 -21.81 3.62 11.05
CA SER A 68 -21.00 3.25 12.19
C SER A 68 -19.60 2.82 11.72
N THR A 69 -18.61 2.93 12.59
CA THR A 69 -17.23 2.47 12.34
C THR A 69 -17.23 1.00 11.87
N GLU A 70 -18.16 0.17 12.35
CA GLU A 70 -18.26 -1.23 11.94
C GLU A 70 -18.62 -1.44 10.45
N ASP A 71 -19.27 -0.47 9.80
CA ASP A 71 -19.68 -0.57 8.39
C ASP A 71 -18.46 -0.62 7.44
N PHE A 72 -17.36 0.01 7.85
CA PHE A 72 -16.10 0.07 7.09
C PHE A 72 -15.09 -0.98 7.54
N HIS A 73 -15.17 -1.44 8.79
CA HIS A 73 -14.27 -2.44 9.38
C HIS A 73 -14.76 -3.88 9.30
N THR A 74 -15.91 -4.16 8.67
CA THR A 74 -16.44 -5.52 8.52
C THR A 74 -15.51 -6.39 7.66
N THR A 75 -14.52 -7.00 8.30
CA THR A 75 -13.83 -8.22 7.88
C THR A 75 -14.66 -9.41 8.36
N THR A 76 -15.85 -9.63 7.79
CA THR A 76 -16.54 -10.91 7.95
C THR A 76 -16.97 -11.46 6.60
N PRO A 77 -16.57 -12.71 6.27
CA PRO A 77 -16.93 -13.35 5.03
C PRO A 77 -18.36 -13.88 5.15
N LEU A 78 -19.32 -13.18 4.57
CA LEU A 78 -20.65 -13.72 4.29
C LEU A 78 -20.61 -14.35 2.90
N VAL A 79 -20.65 -15.68 2.89
CA VAL A 79 -20.62 -16.60 1.74
C VAL A 79 -21.88 -16.41 0.84
N PRO A 80 -21.99 -17.09 -0.31
CA PRO A 80 -21.66 -16.63 -1.65
C PRO A 80 -22.92 -16.35 -2.48
N THR A 81 -22.99 -15.24 -3.18
CA THR A 81 -23.87 -15.13 -4.35
C THR A 81 -23.15 -14.33 -5.41
N VAL A 82 -22.55 -15.07 -6.35
CA VAL A 82 -22.33 -14.70 -7.76
C VAL A 82 -21.77 -13.27 -7.91
N GLN A 83 -20.47 -13.06 -7.77
CA GLN A 83 -19.54 -13.09 -8.91
C GLN A 83 -18.09 -13.27 -8.41
N LYS A 84 -17.59 -14.50 -8.56
CA LYS A 84 -16.21 -14.80 -8.93
C LYS A 84 -15.89 -13.88 -10.13
N ASP A 85 -14.89 -12.99 -10.08
CA ASP A 85 -13.61 -13.25 -10.75
C ASP A 85 -12.54 -12.17 -10.45
N ASN A 86 -12.74 -11.24 -9.50
CA ASN A 86 -11.82 -10.08 -9.34
C ASN A 86 -10.89 -10.10 -8.11
N ASP A 87 -11.14 -10.93 -7.09
CA ASP A 87 -10.31 -10.95 -5.87
C ASP A 87 -8.99 -11.73 -6.02
N ILE A 88 -8.89 -12.61 -7.02
CA ILE A 88 -7.68 -13.39 -7.27
C ILE A 88 -6.58 -12.47 -7.83
N THR A 89 -6.95 -11.53 -8.69
CA THR A 89 -6.02 -10.61 -9.37
C THR A 89 -5.37 -9.63 -8.39
N ASP A 90 -6.12 -9.17 -7.38
CA ASP A 90 -5.60 -8.23 -6.38
C ASP A 90 -4.62 -8.94 -5.44
N LEU A 91 -4.97 -10.14 -4.96
CA LEU A 91 -4.06 -10.95 -4.14
C LEU A 91 -2.81 -11.36 -4.92
N GLU A 92 -2.94 -11.78 -6.19
CA GLU A 92 -1.81 -12.06 -7.07
C GLU A 92 -0.91 -10.82 -7.25
N SER A 93 -1.50 -9.65 -7.45
CA SER A 93 -0.74 -8.40 -7.60
C SER A 93 0.03 -8.05 -6.32
N VAL A 94 -0.58 -8.21 -5.15
CA VAL A 94 0.07 -7.99 -3.84
C VAL A 94 1.19 -8.99 -3.63
N THR A 95 0.98 -10.26 -3.97
CA THR A 95 2.03 -11.29 -3.86
C THR A 95 3.21 -11.01 -4.80
N TYR A 96 2.93 -10.58 -6.04
CA TYR A 96 3.96 -10.23 -7.01
C TYR A 96 4.85 -9.07 -6.52
N TRP A 97 4.25 -7.99 -6.03
CA TRP A 97 4.99 -6.85 -5.52
C TRP A 97 5.76 -7.17 -4.24
N LYS A 98 5.19 -8.01 -3.37
CA LYS A 98 5.86 -8.52 -2.17
C LYS A 98 7.09 -9.34 -2.52
N GLU A 99 6.98 -10.25 -3.48
CA GLU A 99 8.10 -11.08 -3.93
C GLU A 99 9.19 -10.23 -4.60
N LYS A 100 8.80 -9.23 -5.39
CA LYS A 100 9.75 -8.27 -5.98
C LYS A 100 10.51 -7.49 -4.91
N TYR A 101 9.83 -7.04 -3.86
CA TYR A 101 10.44 -6.34 -2.74
C TYR A 101 11.44 -7.23 -1.97
N ILE A 102 11.06 -8.48 -1.69
CA ILE A 102 11.93 -9.46 -1.04
C ILE A 102 13.19 -9.70 -1.87
N GLN A 103 13.05 -9.90 -3.19
CA GLN A 103 14.18 -10.12 -4.09
C GLN A 103 15.20 -8.98 -4.04
N VAL A 104 14.73 -7.73 -4.07
CA VAL A 104 15.61 -6.55 -4.00
C VAL A 104 16.33 -6.48 -2.65
N LEU A 105 15.65 -6.77 -1.54
CA LEU A 105 16.28 -6.81 -0.21
C LEU A 105 17.34 -7.91 -0.12
N GLU A 106 17.07 -9.08 -0.68
CA GLU A 106 18.03 -10.19 -0.70
C GLU A 106 19.27 -9.87 -1.53
N GLU A 107 19.11 -9.24 -2.70
CA GLU A 107 20.22 -8.82 -3.54
C GLU A 107 21.07 -7.75 -2.86
N TYR A 108 20.43 -6.75 -2.25
CA TYR A 108 21.14 -5.74 -1.47
C TYR A 108 21.93 -6.34 -0.30
N ASN A 109 21.30 -7.25 0.46
CA ASN A 109 21.95 -7.95 1.56
C ASN A 109 23.11 -8.84 1.09
N ARG A 110 23.03 -9.43 -0.10
CA ARG A 110 24.10 -10.22 -0.72
C ARG A 110 25.32 -9.34 -1.00
N VAL A 111 25.11 -8.21 -1.68
CA VAL A 111 26.19 -7.26 -2.00
C VAL A 111 26.85 -6.73 -0.72
N LEU A 112 26.07 -6.38 0.30
CA LEU A 112 26.61 -5.97 1.60
C LEU A 112 27.47 -7.05 2.26
N LYS A 113 27.04 -8.32 2.19
CA LYS A 113 27.82 -9.45 2.73
C LYS A 113 29.14 -9.64 1.97
N GLU A 114 29.14 -9.50 0.64
CA GLU A 114 30.36 -9.57 -0.18
C GLU A 114 31.35 -8.43 0.10
N ILE A 115 30.85 -7.21 0.30
CA ILE A 115 31.69 -6.07 0.69
C ILE A 115 32.28 -6.28 2.09
N ASN A 116 31.53 -6.86 3.03
CA ASN A 116 32.02 -7.11 4.37
C ASN A 116 33.00 -8.30 4.43
N SER A 117 32.81 -9.34 3.63
CA SER A 117 33.75 -10.47 3.57
C SER A 117 35.07 -10.11 2.88
N SER A 118 35.03 -9.28 1.82
CA SER A 118 36.22 -8.83 1.09
C SER A 118 37.14 -7.88 1.86
N LYS A 119 36.62 -7.20 2.89
CA LYS A 119 37.43 -6.33 3.78
C LYS A 119 38.25 -7.11 4.83
N THR A 120 37.97 -8.39 5.06
CA THR A 120 38.61 -9.19 6.13
C THR A 120 39.87 -9.94 5.66
N THR A 121 40.17 -10.01 4.36
CA THR A 121 41.31 -10.78 3.84
C THR A 121 42.46 -9.90 3.32
N ARG A 122 43.08 -9.10 4.20
CA ARG A 122 44.46 -8.62 3.96
C ARG A 122 45.44 -9.52 4.72
N PRO A 123 46.24 -10.37 4.05
CA PRO A 123 47.28 -11.12 4.74
C PRO A 123 48.42 -10.17 5.10
N THR A 124 48.62 -9.94 6.39
CA THR A 124 49.84 -9.32 6.93
C THR A 124 50.97 -10.35 6.83
N SER A 125 51.78 -10.26 5.77
CA SER A 125 53.06 -10.97 5.71
C SER A 125 54.17 -10.02 5.25
N ARG A 126 55.01 -9.63 6.20
CA ARG A 126 56.48 -9.77 6.16
C ARG A 126 57.10 -9.09 7.38
N SER A 127 57.51 -9.88 8.37
CA SER A 127 58.72 -9.55 9.14
C SER A 127 59.72 -10.67 8.87
N LYS A 128 60.81 -10.31 8.17
CA LYS A 128 61.92 -11.19 7.87
C LYS A 128 62.68 -11.44 9.18
N THR A 129 62.84 -12.71 9.55
CA THR A 129 63.82 -13.16 10.54
C THR A 129 65.22 -12.79 10.06
N ILE A 130 65.85 -11.81 10.70
CA ILE A 130 67.29 -11.58 10.56
C ILE A 130 67.96 -12.47 11.60
N LYS A 131 68.51 -13.58 11.12
CA LYS A 131 69.38 -14.49 11.88
C LYS A 131 70.75 -13.83 11.98
N THR A 132 71.05 -13.11 13.06
CA THR A 132 72.41 -12.65 13.32
C THR A 132 73.24 -13.79 13.88
N ARG A 133 74.17 -14.26 13.07
CA ARG A 133 75.19 -15.27 13.36
C ARG A 133 76.30 -14.58 14.19
N SER A 134 76.76 -15.28 15.24
CA SER A 134 77.84 -14.91 16.16
C SER A 134 79.14 -14.48 15.47
N PHE A 135 79.91 -13.56 16.08
CA PHE A 135 81.38 -13.63 16.08
C PHE A 135 81.96 -12.94 17.33
N LEU A 136 82.80 -13.74 18.02
CA LEU A 136 83.80 -13.45 19.08
C LEU A 136 83.29 -13.03 20.46
#